data_AF-A0A932G7N0-F1
#
_entry.id   AF-A0A932G7N0-F1
#
_cell.length_a   1.000
_cell.length_b   1.000
_cell.length_c   1.000
_cell.angle_alpha   90.00
_cell.angle_beta   90.00
_cell.angle_gamma   90.00
#
_symmetry.space_group_name_H-M   'P 1'
#
loop_
_entity.id
_entity.type
_entity.pdbx_description
1 polymer ?
#
loop_
_entity_poly.entity_id
_entity_poly.type
_entity_poly.pdbx_seq_one_letter_code
_entity_poly.pdbx_strand_id
1 'polypeptide(L)'
;METTKTNTKPNTSAARPGDELPGILAELHEVGEAEFLSAYGESLAQTLNLDTWDRGENLAKNFERLDREVAEALQQEDSIRKKVRELVFPQILARPNAPKQAGIFQVTTAQLKSTQMNVLFNGAVEACDGTCAVHDTLPISIAQIGVCLVSYAGEQGAWVQRLYRRDLRVRGLDPVQEALSLLERREARSGIQQPDKGDRLKELGRRGIMTYAERAVLLLKSTKPWRMGHGNPAPYELLTGSGSMDLLHAGFDVLSDLILRHKRFVFVPSAPGERVLLTIGNALRPLEFAIVETSERRMWPIIKQGHLRGRHFARAEEFCGDTAPKILVGVFRTSTDVPPQIFYAHADHVHEAALVAMADSVLQSHRGFPMLIDLAHSVCASTFGADAFNSTVQSAYAQAGSALRYLGERETRH
;
A
#
# COMPACT_ATOMS: atom_id res chain seq x y z
N MET A 1 12.43 -55.30 -38.45
CA MET A 1 13.06 -54.62 -39.61
C MET A 1 12.31 -53.31 -39.79
N GLU A 2 12.73 -52.23 -39.14
CA GLU A 2 13.87 -51.33 -39.48
C GLU A 2 13.48 -50.19 -40.42
N THR A 3 14.00 -49.01 -40.08
CA THR A 3 14.07 -47.73 -40.80
C THR A 3 12.82 -46.84 -40.71
N THR A 4 12.71 -45.88 -39.80
CA THR A 4 13.56 -44.68 -39.52
C THR A 4 13.53 -43.66 -40.65
N LYS A 5 12.77 -42.57 -40.47
CA LYS A 5 13.13 -41.25 -40.99
C LYS A 5 12.91 -40.19 -39.91
N THR A 6 14.04 -39.84 -39.31
CA THR A 6 14.31 -38.67 -38.51
C THR A 6 14.12 -37.39 -39.34
N ASN A 7 13.50 -36.37 -38.75
CA ASN A 7 13.71 -34.99 -39.20
C ASN A 7 13.87 -34.10 -37.96
N THR A 8 15.13 -33.88 -37.62
CA THR A 8 15.61 -33.01 -36.55
C THR A 8 15.69 -31.57 -37.07
N LYS A 9 15.03 -30.64 -36.41
CA LYS A 9 15.45 -29.23 -36.37
C LYS A 9 15.58 -28.81 -34.90
N PRO A 10 16.71 -28.19 -34.50
CA PRO A 10 16.87 -27.68 -33.15
C PRO A 10 16.16 -26.32 -33.05
N ASN A 11 15.28 -26.15 -32.07
CA ASN A 11 14.78 -24.83 -31.71
C ASN A 11 15.44 -24.40 -30.39
N THR A 12 16.59 -23.75 -30.51
CA THR A 12 17.21 -22.97 -29.44
C THR A 12 16.38 -21.72 -29.23
N SER A 13 15.39 -21.78 -28.33
CA SER A 13 14.78 -20.59 -27.75
C SER A 13 15.58 -20.21 -26.50
N ALA A 14 16.46 -19.24 -26.66
CA ALA A 14 17.12 -18.57 -25.56
C ALA A 14 16.05 -17.88 -24.68
N ALA A 15 15.85 -18.41 -23.47
CA ALA A 15 15.04 -17.76 -22.45
C ALA A 15 15.64 -16.39 -22.11
N ARG A 16 14.85 -15.32 -22.25
CA ARG A 16 15.22 -13.99 -21.78
C ARG A 16 14.99 -13.92 -20.27
N PRO A 17 15.98 -13.48 -19.47
CA PRO A 17 15.77 -13.28 -18.04
C PRO A 17 15.11 -11.92 -17.83
N GLY A 18 13.81 -11.90 -17.49
CA GLY A 18 13.09 -10.65 -17.25
C GLY A 18 11.64 -10.72 -16.75
N ASP A 19 11.05 -11.90 -16.52
CA ASP A 19 9.58 -12.02 -16.40
C ASP A 19 8.97 -11.98 -14.99
N GLU A 20 9.67 -11.47 -13.97
CA GLU A 20 9.05 -11.34 -12.63
C GLU A 20 9.05 -9.88 -12.13
N LEU A 21 7.96 -9.18 -12.43
CA LEU A 21 7.60 -7.87 -11.88
C LEU A 21 6.36 -8.01 -10.96
N PRO A 22 6.42 -7.59 -9.68
CA PRO A 22 5.27 -7.65 -8.78
C PRO A 22 4.36 -6.43 -8.97
N GLY A 23 3.07 -6.66 -9.25
CA GLY A 23 2.02 -5.63 -9.25
C GLY A 23 0.98 -5.73 -10.37
N ILE A 24 1.23 -6.56 -11.37
CA ILE A 24 0.20 -7.05 -12.28
C ILE A 24 -0.35 -8.31 -11.60
N LEU A 25 -1.67 -8.54 -11.66
CA LEU A 25 -2.18 -9.88 -11.37
C LEU A 25 -1.44 -10.80 -12.33
N ALA A 26 -0.42 -11.51 -11.83
CA ALA A 26 0.32 -12.47 -12.61
C ALA A 26 -0.70 -13.33 -13.36
N GLU A 27 -0.42 -13.66 -14.62
CA GLU A 27 -1.06 -14.85 -15.20
C GLU A 27 -0.97 -15.93 -14.13
N LEU A 28 -2.12 -16.50 -13.74
CA LEU A 28 -2.18 -17.46 -12.64
C LEU A 28 -1.20 -18.58 -12.96
N HIS A 29 0.00 -18.49 -12.39
CA HIS A 29 1.01 -19.52 -12.55
C HIS A 29 0.50 -20.67 -11.69
N GLU A 30 0.09 -21.74 -12.35
CA GLU A 30 -0.29 -22.96 -11.65
C GLU A 30 0.96 -23.47 -10.94
N VAL A 31 0.95 -23.37 -9.61
CA VAL A 31 2.04 -23.88 -8.76
C VAL A 31 2.07 -25.40 -8.91
N GLY A 32 3.12 -25.91 -9.53
CA GLY A 32 3.32 -27.34 -9.72
C GLY A 32 3.67 -28.05 -8.41
N GLU A 33 3.45 -29.38 -8.36
CA GLU A 33 3.77 -30.20 -7.19
C GLU A 33 5.25 -30.11 -6.78
N ALA A 34 6.17 -30.07 -7.76
CA ALA A 34 7.61 -29.93 -7.51
C ALA A 34 7.97 -28.57 -6.91
N GLU A 35 7.29 -27.50 -7.33
CA GLU A 35 7.48 -26.15 -6.79
C GLU A 35 6.98 -26.09 -5.34
N PHE A 36 5.80 -26.65 -5.07
CA PHE A 36 5.26 -26.75 -3.71
C PHE A 36 6.19 -27.55 -2.79
N LEU A 37 6.65 -28.72 -3.23
CA LEU A 37 7.57 -29.56 -2.47
C LEU A 37 8.89 -28.83 -2.19
N SER A 38 9.43 -28.10 -3.18
CA SER A 38 10.65 -27.31 -2.99
C SER A 38 10.45 -26.13 -2.03
N ALA A 39 9.27 -25.53 -1.99
CA ALA A 39 8.98 -24.36 -1.16
C ALA A 39 8.67 -24.72 0.30
N TYR A 40 7.93 -25.81 0.51
CA TYR A 40 7.40 -26.19 1.83
C TYR A 40 8.06 -27.44 2.43
N GLY A 41 8.87 -28.16 1.65
CA GLY A 41 9.53 -29.40 2.10
C GLY A 41 8.61 -30.62 2.21
N GLU A 42 7.31 -30.46 1.91
CA GLU A 42 6.28 -31.51 1.96
C GLU A 42 5.44 -31.47 0.67
N SER A 43 4.87 -32.61 0.26
CA SER A 43 4.04 -32.67 -0.96
C SER A 43 2.64 -32.08 -0.72
N LEU A 44 2.04 -31.48 -1.76
CA LEU A 44 0.68 -30.93 -1.66
C LEU A 44 -0.34 -32.02 -1.30
N ALA A 45 -0.20 -33.23 -1.85
CA ALA A 45 -1.09 -34.35 -1.54
C ALA A 45 -1.04 -34.74 -0.05
N GLN A 46 0.15 -34.69 0.56
CA GLN A 46 0.31 -34.93 2.00
C GLN A 46 -0.27 -33.78 2.82
N THR A 47 -0.03 -32.53 2.43
CA THR A 47 -0.60 -31.36 3.14
C THR A 47 -2.13 -31.35 3.11
N LEU A 48 -2.75 -31.81 2.02
CA LEU A 48 -4.22 -31.91 1.90
C LEU A 48 -4.81 -33.13 2.62
N ASN A 49 -3.99 -34.05 3.11
CA ASN A 49 -4.47 -35.19 3.87
C ASN A 49 -4.78 -34.77 5.32
N LEU A 50 -6.06 -34.53 5.60
CA LEU A 50 -6.55 -34.12 6.92
C LEU A 50 -6.25 -35.13 8.05
N ASP A 51 -6.02 -36.40 7.71
CA ASP A 51 -5.62 -37.41 8.71
C ASP A 51 -4.20 -37.16 9.27
N THR A 52 -3.40 -36.34 8.58
CA THR A 52 -2.06 -35.93 9.03
C THR A 52 -2.08 -34.65 9.86
N TRP A 53 -3.23 -33.97 9.95
CA TRP A 53 -3.36 -32.73 10.71
C TRP A 53 -3.52 -33.05 12.20
N ASP A 54 -2.76 -32.33 13.03
CA ASP A 54 -2.89 -32.46 14.48
C ASP A 54 -4.25 -31.92 14.94
N ARG A 55 -4.93 -32.66 15.82
CA ARG A 55 -6.22 -32.27 16.41
C ARG A 55 -6.08 -31.21 17.51
N GLY A 56 -4.87 -30.67 17.72
CA GLY A 56 -4.57 -29.67 18.75
C GLY A 56 -4.34 -30.28 20.13
N GLU A 57 -4.20 -31.61 20.22
CA GLU A 57 -3.93 -32.32 21.47
C GLU A 57 -2.42 -32.30 21.81
N ASN A 58 -1.56 -31.99 20.84
CA ASN A 58 -0.10 -31.94 21.01
C ASN A 58 0.52 -30.55 20.79
N LEU A 59 -0.13 -29.51 21.32
CA LEU A 59 0.33 -28.12 21.19
C LEU A 59 1.80 -27.92 21.59
N ALA A 60 2.27 -28.60 22.63
CA ALA A 60 3.66 -28.51 23.08
C ALA A 60 4.67 -28.92 22.00
N LYS A 61 4.46 -30.07 21.33
CA LYS A 61 5.35 -30.51 20.23
C LYS A 61 5.26 -29.60 19.00
N ASN A 62 4.09 -29.02 18.73
CA ASN A 62 3.91 -28.08 17.62
C ASN A 62 4.66 -26.77 17.89
N PHE A 63 4.67 -26.28 19.14
CA PHE A 63 5.48 -25.13 19.55
C PHE A 63 6.99 -25.45 19.47
N GLU A 64 7.43 -26.61 19.94
CA GLU A 64 8.84 -27.02 19.84
C GLU A 64 9.33 -27.12 18.37
N ARG A 65 8.49 -27.65 17.46
CA ARG A 65 8.81 -27.67 16.02
C ARG A 65 8.91 -26.24 15.49
N LEU A 66 7.94 -25.37 15.79
CA LEU A 66 7.94 -23.98 15.36
C LEU A 66 9.20 -23.24 15.84
N ASP A 67 9.56 -23.37 17.11
CA ASP A 67 10.74 -22.73 17.70
C ASP A 67 12.03 -23.18 16.99
N ARG A 68 12.15 -24.47 16.65
CA ARG A 68 13.29 -24.99 15.89
C ARG A 68 13.36 -24.42 14.48
N GLU A 69 12.26 -24.47 13.72
CA GLU A 69 12.20 -23.95 12.34
C GLU A 69 12.54 -22.45 12.31
N VAL A 70 12.02 -21.68 13.28
CA VAL A 70 12.31 -20.24 13.41
C VAL A 70 13.79 -20.02 13.77
N ALA A 71 14.34 -20.77 14.72
CA ALA A 71 15.74 -20.63 15.12
C ALA A 71 16.72 -20.95 13.97
N GLU A 72 16.44 -22.01 13.21
CA GLU A 72 17.23 -22.38 12.03
C GLU A 72 17.15 -21.31 10.94
N ALA A 73 15.95 -20.77 10.67
CA ALA A 73 15.77 -19.69 9.72
C ALA A 73 16.55 -18.41 10.11
N LEU A 74 16.56 -18.04 11.39
CA LEU A 74 17.31 -16.89 11.91
C LEU A 74 18.83 -17.06 11.75
N GLN A 75 19.37 -18.27 12.01
CA GLN A 75 20.79 -18.55 11.80
C GLN A 75 21.19 -18.47 10.32
N GLN A 76 20.35 -18.97 9.42
CA GLN A 76 20.57 -18.88 7.99
C GLN A 76 20.50 -17.42 7.50
N GLU A 77 19.55 -16.64 8.04
CA GLU A 77 19.42 -15.21 7.74
C GLU A 77 20.73 -14.46 8.00
N ASP A 78 21.40 -14.70 9.13
CA ASP A 78 22.68 -14.04 9.45
C ASP A 78 23.79 -14.31 8.43
N SER A 79 23.88 -15.55 7.94
CA SER A 79 24.83 -15.94 6.89
C SER A 79 24.50 -15.25 5.56
N ILE A 80 23.21 -15.22 5.19
CA ILE A 80 22.74 -14.54 3.98
C ILE A 80 22.98 -13.04 4.08
N ARG A 81 22.73 -12.44 5.25
CA ARG A 81 22.95 -11.02 5.55
C ARG A 81 24.36 -10.59 5.20
N LYS A 82 25.35 -11.37 5.63
CA LYS A 82 26.76 -11.12 5.33
C LYS A 82 27.03 -11.15 3.82
N LYS A 83 26.53 -12.16 3.12
CA LYS A 83 26.67 -12.30 1.66
C LYS A 83 25.99 -11.17 0.90
N VAL A 84 24.80 -10.74 1.32
CA VAL A 84 24.08 -9.61 0.70
C VAL A 84 24.93 -8.34 0.82
N ARG A 85 25.53 -8.09 1.98
CA ARG A 85 26.41 -6.92 2.16
C ARG A 85 27.67 -6.98 1.29
N GLU A 86 28.30 -8.14 1.20
CA GLU A 86 29.56 -8.30 0.45
C GLU A 86 29.34 -8.32 -1.07
N LEU A 87 28.26 -8.93 -1.55
CA LEU A 87 28.04 -9.23 -2.97
C LEU A 87 26.96 -8.37 -3.63
N VAL A 88 25.88 -8.03 -2.90
CA VAL A 88 24.71 -7.34 -3.48
C VAL A 88 24.82 -5.84 -3.30
N PHE A 89 25.26 -5.34 -2.14
CA PHE A 89 25.34 -3.90 -1.89
C PHE A 89 26.25 -3.15 -2.89
N PRO A 90 27.44 -3.67 -3.28
CA PRO A 90 28.25 -3.03 -4.33
C PRO A 90 27.53 -2.93 -5.68
N GLN A 91 26.64 -3.88 -5.98
CA GLN A 91 25.88 -3.89 -7.23
C GLN A 91 24.75 -2.85 -7.25
N ILE A 92 24.24 -2.41 -6.09
CA ILE A 92 23.21 -1.35 -6.03
C ILE A 92 23.72 -0.08 -6.70
N LEU A 93 24.99 0.29 -6.43
CA LEU A 93 25.62 1.47 -7.03
C LEU A 93 26.02 1.25 -8.49
N ALA A 94 26.48 0.04 -8.84
CA ALA A 94 27.03 -0.28 -10.16
C ALA A 94 25.97 -0.61 -11.23
N ARG A 95 24.69 -0.58 -10.89
CA ARG A 95 23.60 -0.92 -11.81
C ARG A 95 23.42 0.16 -12.91
N PRO A 96 23.14 -0.23 -14.17
CA PRO A 96 23.01 0.70 -15.30
C PRO A 96 22.00 1.84 -15.12
N ASN A 97 20.97 1.63 -14.28
CA ASN A 97 19.92 2.60 -13.99
C ASN A 97 19.87 3.00 -12.51
N ALA A 98 20.99 2.86 -11.79
CA ALA A 98 21.05 3.30 -10.40
C ALA A 98 20.88 4.82 -10.31
N PRO A 99 20.00 5.35 -9.43
CA PRO A 99 19.93 6.79 -9.22
C PRO A 99 21.27 7.32 -8.70
N LYS A 100 21.57 8.61 -8.93
CA LYS A 100 22.84 9.23 -8.49
C LYS A 100 23.08 9.12 -6.99
N GLN A 101 22.00 9.07 -6.23
CA GLN A 101 21.96 8.96 -4.77
C GLN A 101 21.97 7.50 -4.28
N ALA A 102 22.04 6.51 -5.17
CA ALA A 102 22.07 5.10 -4.83
C ALA A 102 23.26 4.79 -3.91
N GLY A 103 23.05 3.89 -2.95
CA GLY A 103 24.09 3.50 -2.02
C GLY A 103 23.55 3.17 -0.63
N ILE A 104 24.48 2.85 0.27
CA ILE A 104 24.22 2.53 1.67
C ILE A 104 24.82 3.64 2.53
N PHE A 105 24.06 4.11 3.50
CA PHE A 105 24.41 5.27 4.31
C PHE A 105 24.19 4.94 5.79
N GLN A 106 25.17 5.28 6.61
CA GLN A 106 25.10 5.15 8.06
C GLN A 106 24.66 6.49 8.65
N VAL A 107 23.63 6.45 9.48
CA VAL A 107 23.15 7.57 10.29
C VAL A 107 23.73 7.49 11.69
N THR A 108 24.06 8.65 12.25
CA THR A 108 24.51 8.80 13.63
C THR A 108 23.35 9.20 14.54
N THR A 109 23.43 8.83 15.82
CA THR A 109 22.46 9.26 16.84
C THR A 109 22.39 10.78 17.00
N ALA A 110 23.52 11.48 16.79
CA ALA A 110 23.57 12.94 16.78
C ALA A 110 22.74 13.56 15.63
N GLN A 111 22.78 12.97 14.43
CA GLN A 111 21.95 13.39 13.30
C GLN A 111 20.46 13.16 13.58
N LEU A 112 20.11 12.01 14.17
CA LEU A 112 18.71 11.73 14.55
C LEU A 112 18.21 12.73 15.60
N LYS A 113 18.97 12.95 16.67
CA LYS A 113 18.62 13.92 17.72
C LYS A 113 18.49 15.33 17.16
N SER A 114 19.40 15.75 16.29
CA SER A 114 19.32 17.04 15.61
C SER A 114 18.05 17.15 14.75
N THR A 115 17.73 16.10 13.99
CA THR A 115 16.50 16.05 13.16
C THR A 115 15.24 16.10 14.02
N GLN A 116 15.22 15.38 15.14
CA GLN A 116 14.12 15.44 16.10
C GLN A 116 13.89 16.86 16.62
N MET A 117 14.94 17.54 17.08
CA MET A 117 14.81 18.87 17.68
C MET A 117 14.53 19.97 16.64
N ASN A 118 15.18 19.90 15.49
CA ASN A 118 15.20 20.99 14.51
C ASN A 118 14.20 20.79 13.35
N VAL A 119 13.54 19.64 13.25
CA VAL A 119 12.61 19.34 12.17
C VAL A 119 11.30 18.74 12.68
N LEU A 120 11.35 17.73 13.56
CA LEU A 120 10.13 17.07 14.05
C LEU A 120 9.44 17.89 15.15
N PHE A 121 10.10 18.06 16.30
CA PHE A 121 9.51 18.63 17.52
C PHE A 121 9.34 20.14 17.48
N ASN A 122 9.97 20.84 16.53
CA ASN A 122 9.66 22.25 16.26
C ASN A 122 8.46 22.42 15.31
N GLY A 123 7.80 21.33 14.91
CA GLY A 123 6.60 21.37 14.07
C GLY A 123 6.85 21.64 12.59
N ALA A 124 8.08 21.43 12.08
CA ALA A 124 8.37 21.61 10.66
C ALA A 124 7.92 20.44 9.77
N VAL A 125 7.42 19.35 10.37
CA VAL A 125 6.81 18.21 9.67
C VAL A 125 5.34 18.11 10.03
N GLU A 126 4.50 17.90 9.01
CA GLU A 126 3.13 17.42 9.17
C GLU A 126 2.97 16.06 8.51
N ALA A 127 2.31 15.12 9.20
CA ALA A 127 1.91 13.84 8.65
C ALA A 127 0.42 13.81 8.33
N CYS A 128 0.05 13.11 7.26
CA CYS A 128 -1.32 12.94 6.84
C CYS A 128 -1.68 11.47 6.70
N ASP A 129 -2.89 11.12 7.15
CA ASP A 129 -3.51 9.82 6.90
C ASP A 129 -5.02 9.96 6.69
N GLY A 130 -5.61 8.97 6.03
CA GLY A 130 -7.02 8.94 5.66
C GLY A 130 -7.75 7.70 6.17
N THR A 131 -9.06 7.81 6.31
CA THR A 131 -9.94 6.68 6.60
C THR A 131 -11.21 6.74 5.77
N CYS A 132 -11.78 5.58 5.47
CA CYS A 132 -13.04 5.46 4.75
C CYS A 132 -13.97 4.52 5.50
N ALA A 133 -15.14 5.04 5.90
CA ALA A 133 -16.21 4.27 6.52
C ALA A 133 -17.42 4.22 5.59
N VAL A 134 -18.12 3.09 5.56
CA VAL A 134 -19.29 2.88 4.69
C VAL A 134 -20.44 2.33 5.51
N HIS A 135 -21.60 2.95 5.34
CA HIS A 135 -22.86 2.51 5.90
C HIS A 135 -23.79 2.18 4.73
N ASP A 136 -24.08 0.90 4.51
CA ASP A 136 -24.91 0.44 3.40
C ASP A 136 -26.23 -0.15 3.91
N THR A 137 -27.35 0.48 3.57
CA THR A 137 -28.70 0.02 3.93
C THR A 137 -29.61 0.04 2.71
N LEU A 138 -30.79 -0.57 2.81
CA LEU A 138 -31.78 -0.56 1.73
C LEU A 138 -32.11 0.85 1.18
N PRO A 139 -32.44 1.86 2.03
CA PRO A 139 -32.80 3.18 1.52
C PRO A 139 -31.60 4.03 1.09
N ILE A 140 -30.42 3.84 1.70
CA ILE A 140 -29.28 4.72 1.49
C ILE A 140 -27.94 4.01 1.72
N SER A 141 -26.97 4.31 0.86
CA SER A 141 -25.55 4.05 1.10
C SER A 141 -24.84 5.38 1.37
N ILE A 142 -24.07 5.44 2.44
CA ILE A 142 -23.29 6.61 2.83
C ILE A 142 -21.82 6.18 2.91
N ALA A 143 -20.96 6.85 2.15
CA ALA A 143 -19.51 6.70 2.30
C ALA A 143 -18.96 7.98 2.95
N GLN A 144 -18.25 7.82 4.05
CA GLN A 144 -17.53 8.89 4.74
C GLN A 144 -16.04 8.71 4.47
N ILE A 145 -15.42 9.76 3.92
CA ILE A 145 -13.96 9.84 3.74
C ILE A 145 -13.47 10.93 4.67
N GLY A 146 -12.63 10.56 5.64
CA GLY A 146 -11.95 11.46 6.55
C GLY A 146 -10.47 11.52 6.22
N VAL A 147 -9.86 12.70 6.37
CA VAL A 147 -8.42 12.89 6.28
C VAL A 147 -7.97 13.79 7.42
N CYS A 148 -6.91 13.42 8.11
CA CYS A 148 -6.30 14.20 9.18
C CYS A 148 -4.86 14.57 8.85
N LEU A 149 -4.45 15.73 9.32
CA LEU A 149 -3.09 16.26 9.29
C LEU A 149 -2.67 16.53 10.73
N VAL A 150 -1.48 16.10 11.13
CA VAL A 150 -0.98 16.25 12.51
C VAL A 150 0.49 16.67 12.52
N SER A 151 0.91 17.38 13.57
CA SER A 151 2.31 17.72 13.85
C SER A 151 2.63 17.59 15.35
N TYR A 152 3.92 17.52 15.70
CA TYR A 152 4.35 17.54 17.10
C TYR A 152 4.15 18.89 17.80
N ALA A 153 3.90 19.97 17.06
CA ALA A 153 3.52 21.25 17.64
C ALA A 153 2.06 21.28 18.14
N GLY A 154 1.33 20.17 18.01
CA GLY A 154 -0.07 20.06 18.42
C GLY A 154 -1.05 20.62 17.38
N GLU A 155 -0.56 21.05 16.22
CA GLU A 155 -1.43 21.46 15.13
C GLU A 155 -2.11 20.23 14.52
N GLN A 156 -3.44 20.33 14.38
CA GLN A 156 -4.28 19.30 13.78
C GLN A 156 -5.24 19.93 12.77
N GLY A 157 -5.30 19.36 11.57
CA GLY A 157 -6.33 19.62 10.58
C GLY A 157 -7.16 18.37 10.33
N ALA A 158 -8.48 18.51 10.20
CA ALA A 158 -9.39 17.39 9.97
C ALA A 158 -10.43 17.77 8.91
N TRP A 159 -10.54 16.98 7.86
CA TRP A 159 -11.49 17.20 6.76
C TRP A 159 -12.30 15.94 6.53
N VAL A 160 -13.60 16.12 6.32
CA VAL A 160 -14.52 15.00 6.07
C VAL A 160 -15.41 15.32 4.87
N GLN A 161 -15.60 14.32 4.02
CA GLN A 161 -16.57 14.37 2.94
C GLN A 161 -17.49 13.16 3.04
N ARG A 162 -18.81 13.41 3.00
CA ARG A 162 -19.83 12.37 2.97
C ARG A 162 -20.46 12.32 1.59
N LEU A 163 -20.44 11.13 0.98
CA LEU A 163 -21.07 10.85 -0.28
C LEU A 163 -22.35 10.07 -0.02
N TYR A 164 -23.48 10.65 -0.41
CA TYR A 164 -24.79 10.06 -0.21
C TYR A 164 -25.32 9.47 -1.51
N ARG A 165 -25.59 8.17 -1.51
CA ARG A 165 -26.24 7.47 -2.61
C ARG A 165 -27.61 6.97 -2.14
N ARG A 166 -28.65 7.51 -2.75
CA ARG A 166 -30.04 7.06 -2.52
C ARG A 166 -30.33 5.98 -3.55
N ASP A 167 -30.28 4.73 -3.11
CA ASP A 167 -30.56 3.55 -3.95
C ASP A 167 -32.05 3.44 -4.29
N LEU A 168 -32.90 3.85 -3.35
CA LEU A 168 -34.35 3.87 -3.50
C LEU A 168 -34.77 5.29 -3.91
N ARG A 169 -35.13 5.46 -5.19
CA ARG A 169 -35.72 6.69 -5.72
C ARG A 169 -37.06 6.32 -6.34
N VAL A 170 -38.08 6.19 -5.50
CA VAL A 170 -39.45 5.97 -5.98
C VAL A 170 -39.82 7.13 -6.89
N ARG A 171 -39.65 6.90 -8.20
CA ARG A 171 -39.91 7.86 -9.28
C ARG A 171 -40.85 7.28 -10.31
N GLY A 172 -41.15 5.98 -10.23
CA GLY A 172 -42.03 5.26 -11.14
C GLY A 172 -43.40 4.92 -10.52
N LEU A 173 -44.32 4.52 -11.40
CA LEU A 173 -45.67 4.06 -11.05
C LEU A 173 -45.71 2.57 -10.60
N ASP A 174 -44.62 1.80 -10.82
CA ASP A 174 -44.54 0.38 -10.46
C ASP A 174 -43.45 0.12 -9.39
N PRO A 175 -43.84 0.03 -8.10
CA PRO A 175 -42.91 -0.19 -6.99
C PRO A 175 -42.30 -1.60 -6.98
N VAL A 176 -42.90 -2.60 -7.65
CA VAL A 176 -42.41 -3.98 -7.66
C VAL A 176 -41.24 -4.11 -8.62
N GLN A 177 -41.34 -3.55 -9.83
CA GLN A 177 -40.21 -3.50 -10.76
C GLN A 177 -39.05 -2.69 -10.20
N GLU A 178 -39.31 -1.59 -9.50
CA GLU A 178 -38.25 -0.81 -8.87
C GLU A 178 -37.52 -1.62 -7.79
N ALA A 179 -38.26 -2.36 -6.96
CA ALA A 179 -37.69 -3.26 -5.95
C ALA A 179 -36.86 -4.39 -6.57
N LEU A 180 -37.36 -5.05 -7.63
CA LEU A 180 -36.62 -6.10 -8.35
C LEU A 180 -35.34 -5.56 -9.00
N SER A 181 -35.42 -4.42 -9.68
CA SER A 181 -34.24 -3.76 -10.28
C SER A 181 -33.20 -3.38 -9.23
N LEU A 182 -33.62 -3.09 -8.00
CA LEU A 182 -32.75 -2.79 -6.88
C LEU A 182 -32.09 -4.06 -6.35
N LEU A 183 -32.82 -5.18 -6.26
CA LEU A 183 -32.26 -6.48 -5.87
C LEU A 183 -31.23 -6.98 -6.88
N GLU A 184 -31.51 -6.90 -8.18
CA GLU A 184 -30.57 -7.27 -9.25
C GLU A 184 -29.30 -6.40 -9.20
N ARG A 185 -29.46 -5.08 -9.06
CA ARG A 185 -28.32 -4.16 -8.87
C ARG A 185 -27.52 -4.47 -7.60
N ARG A 186 -28.14 -5.06 -6.57
CA ARG A 186 -27.45 -5.44 -5.33
C ARG A 186 -26.74 -6.78 -5.44
N GLU A 187 -27.36 -7.77 -6.07
CA GLU A 187 -26.77 -9.07 -6.34
C GLU A 187 -25.53 -8.93 -7.23
N ALA A 188 -25.61 -8.07 -8.25
CA ALA A 188 -24.47 -7.72 -9.09
C ALA A 188 -23.29 -7.08 -8.32
N ARG A 189 -23.51 -6.53 -7.10
CA ARG A 189 -22.43 -6.03 -6.22
C ARG A 189 -21.73 -7.13 -5.43
N SER A 190 -22.38 -8.27 -5.20
CA SER A 190 -21.82 -9.43 -4.48
C SER A 190 -21.05 -10.40 -5.37
N GLY A 191 -21.23 -10.29 -6.71
CA GLY A 191 -20.57 -11.15 -7.69
C GLY A 191 -19.13 -10.74 -8.01
N ILE A 192 -18.19 -11.68 -7.86
CA ILE A 192 -16.75 -11.49 -8.12
C ILE A 192 -16.42 -11.28 -9.62
N GLN A 193 -17.37 -11.47 -10.55
CA GLN A 193 -17.04 -11.63 -11.98
C GLN A 193 -17.99 -11.00 -13.03
N GLN A 194 -18.48 -9.75 -12.89
CA GLN A 194 -19.03 -9.04 -14.08
C GLN A 194 -18.73 -7.52 -14.14
N PRO A 195 -18.36 -6.98 -15.32
CA PRO A 195 -18.09 -5.57 -15.52
C PRO A 195 -19.36 -4.81 -15.90
N ASP A 196 -20.12 -4.33 -14.91
CA ASP A 196 -21.23 -3.42 -15.20
C ASP A 196 -20.78 -1.95 -15.28
N LYS A 197 -21.27 -1.22 -16.30
CA LYS A 197 -20.83 0.14 -16.69
C LYS A 197 -21.48 1.26 -15.85
N GLY A 198 -22.46 0.92 -15.01
CA GLY A 198 -23.28 1.88 -14.26
C GLY A 198 -22.87 2.15 -12.81
N ASP A 199 -21.98 1.35 -12.21
CA ASP A 199 -21.69 1.43 -10.77
C ASP A 199 -20.31 2.06 -10.49
N ARG A 200 -20.28 3.39 -10.33
CA ARG A 200 -19.03 4.19 -10.39
C ARG A 200 -18.35 4.49 -9.04
N LEU A 201 -18.90 4.05 -7.92
CA LEU A 201 -18.24 4.18 -6.60
C LEU A 201 -17.97 2.81 -5.98
N LYS A 202 -17.30 1.96 -6.77
CA LYS A 202 -16.68 0.71 -6.30
C LYS A 202 -15.65 1.01 -5.20
N GLU A 203 -15.27 -0.02 -4.45
CA GLU A 203 -14.22 0.08 -3.41
C GLU A 203 -12.96 0.79 -3.93
N LEU A 204 -12.53 0.47 -5.15
CA LEU A 204 -11.40 1.12 -5.81
C LEU A 204 -11.59 2.65 -5.98
N GLY A 205 -12.81 3.10 -6.31
CA GLY A 205 -13.16 4.51 -6.43
C GLY A 205 -13.09 5.25 -5.10
N ARG A 206 -13.61 4.65 -4.03
CA ARG A 206 -13.51 5.21 -2.67
C ARG A 206 -12.06 5.34 -2.22
N ARG A 207 -11.28 4.26 -2.39
CA ARG A 207 -9.84 4.27 -2.11
C ARG A 207 -9.11 5.33 -2.93
N GLY A 208 -9.47 5.51 -4.20
CA GLY A 208 -8.90 6.56 -5.04
C GLY A 208 -9.20 7.98 -4.57
N ILE A 209 -10.43 8.27 -4.16
CA ILE A 209 -10.80 9.58 -3.62
C ILE A 209 -10.08 9.85 -2.28
N MET A 210 -10.03 8.86 -1.39
CA MET A 210 -9.30 8.98 -0.11
C MET A 210 -7.82 9.25 -0.34
N THR A 211 -7.19 8.46 -1.20
CA THR A 211 -5.77 8.62 -1.56
C THR A 211 -5.50 10.00 -2.18
N TYR A 212 -6.37 10.46 -3.09
CA TYR A 212 -6.29 11.81 -3.65
C TYR A 212 -6.38 12.85 -2.53
N ALA A 213 -7.34 12.71 -1.62
CA ALA A 213 -7.57 13.65 -0.54
C ALA A 213 -6.36 13.74 0.41
N GLU A 214 -5.71 12.63 0.75
CA GLU A 214 -4.47 12.62 1.55
C GLU A 214 -3.37 13.48 0.91
N ARG A 215 -3.08 13.28 -0.39
CA ARG A 215 -2.06 14.06 -1.09
C ARG A 215 -2.49 15.50 -1.29
N ALA A 216 -3.77 15.76 -1.54
CA ALA A 216 -4.31 17.10 -1.70
C ALA A 216 -4.27 17.89 -0.38
N VAL A 217 -4.55 17.26 0.76
CA VAL A 217 -4.43 17.87 2.09
C VAL A 217 -2.96 18.19 2.38
N LEU A 218 -2.05 17.23 2.18
CA LEU A 218 -0.61 17.49 2.28
C LEU A 218 -0.21 18.67 1.38
N LEU A 219 -0.63 18.70 0.12
CA LEU A 219 -0.20 19.73 -0.81
C LEU A 219 -0.80 21.11 -0.52
N LEU A 220 -2.12 21.17 -0.33
CA LEU A 220 -2.91 22.40 -0.39
C LEU A 220 -3.26 22.97 0.98
N LYS A 221 -3.14 22.17 2.05
CA LYS A 221 -3.49 22.60 3.42
C LYS A 221 -2.28 22.71 4.32
N SER A 222 -1.27 21.85 4.14
CA SER A 222 -0.01 21.98 4.88
C SER A 222 0.79 23.20 4.41
N THR A 223 1.21 24.02 5.38
CA THR A 223 2.16 25.12 5.18
C THR A 223 3.58 24.75 5.62
N LYS A 224 3.77 23.52 6.12
CA LYS A 224 5.04 23.10 6.70
C LYS A 224 6.06 22.71 5.64
N PRO A 225 7.37 22.88 5.92
CA PRO A 225 8.43 22.52 4.99
C PRO A 225 8.46 21.06 4.59
N TRP A 226 8.10 20.15 5.50
CA TRP A 226 8.13 18.70 5.29
C TRP A 226 6.76 18.08 5.38
N ARG A 227 6.47 17.20 4.43
CA ARG A 227 5.20 16.50 4.30
C ARG A 227 5.41 15.00 4.40
N MET A 228 4.84 14.39 5.42
CA MET A 228 4.93 12.96 5.65
C MET A 228 3.60 12.28 5.28
N GLY A 229 3.64 11.23 4.48
CA GLY A 229 2.44 10.54 4.04
C GLY A 229 2.52 9.03 4.24
N HIS A 230 1.37 8.39 4.40
CA HIS A 230 1.28 6.93 4.39
C HIS A 230 1.33 6.37 2.96
N GLY A 231 2.01 5.24 2.79
CA GLY A 231 1.96 4.46 1.55
C GLY A 231 2.97 4.88 0.49
N ASN A 232 2.54 4.87 -0.78
CA ASN A 232 3.34 5.28 -1.93
C ASN A 232 2.88 6.68 -2.39
N PRO A 233 3.76 7.63 -2.73
CA PRO A 233 3.36 8.96 -3.21
C PRO A 233 2.46 8.89 -4.44
N ALA A 234 2.72 7.97 -5.37
CA ALA A 234 1.95 7.76 -6.60
C ALA A 234 1.39 6.31 -6.66
N PRO A 235 0.30 6.01 -5.93
CA PRO A 235 -0.25 4.67 -5.83
C PRO A 235 -1.14 4.32 -7.03
N TYR A 236 -1.44 3.03 -7.16
CA TYR A 236 -2.18 2.46 -8.29
C TYR A 236 -3.52 3.15 -8.57
N GLU A 237 -4.24 3.51 -7.51
CA GLU A 237 -5.54 4.18 -7.57
C GLU A 237 -5.47 5.50 -8.35
N LEU A 238 -4.43 6.30 -8.10
CA LEU A 238 -4.25 7.59 -8.78
C LEU A 238 -3.68 7.41 -10.19
N LEU A 239 -2.82 6.41 -10.42
CA LEU A 239 -2.24 6.14 -11.74
C LEU A 239 -3.24 5.52 -12.72
N THR A 240 -4.30 4.89 -12.21
CA THR A 240 -5.36 4.28 -13.03
C THR A 240 -6.66 5.09 -13.01
N GLY A 241 -6.73 6.12 -12.17
CA GLY A 241 -7.93 6.95 -11.96
C GLY A 241 -9.05 6.24 -11.21
N SER A 242 -8.85 5.01 -10.74
CA SER A 242 -9.87 4.21 -10.05
C SER A 242 -11.23 4.16 -10.76
N GLY A 243 -11.22 4.13 -12.10
CA GLY A 243 -12.44 4.14 -12.93
C GLY A 243 -13.01 5.54 -13.25
N SER A 244 -12.35 6.61 -12.83
CA SER A 244 -12.69 8.00 -13.14
C SER A 244 -11.50 8.73 -13.76
N MET A 245 -11.63 9.14 -15.03
CA MET A 245 -10.59 9.93 -15.70
C MET A 245 -10.44 11.34 -15.13
N ASP A 246 -11.51 11.90 -14.53
CA ASP A 246 -11.42 13.18 -13.85
C ASP A 246 -10.57 13.06 -12.57
N LEU A 247 -10.71 11.94 -11.85
CA LEU A 247 -9.87 11.64 -10.69
C LEU A 247 -8.42 11.38 -11.11
N LEU A 248 -8.19 10.70 -12.24
CA LEU A 248 -6.85 10.54 -12.82
C LEU A 248 -6.18 11.90 -13.05
N HIS A 249 -6.87 12.82 -13.71
CA HIS A 249 -6.32 14.14 -14.03
C HIS A 249 -6.08 14.99 -12.79
N ALA A 250 -7.06 15.06 -11.88
CA ALA A 250 -6.89 15.77 -10.62
C ALA A 250 -5.74 15.16 -9.78
N GLY A 251 -5.61 13.83 -9.78
CA GLY A 251 -4.51 13.11 -9.15
C GLY A 251 -3.16 13.51 -9.73
N PHE A 252 -3.02 13.52 -11.06
CA PHE A 252 -1.78 13.95 -11.71
C PHE A 252 -1.41 15.39 -11.39
N ASP A 253 -2.39 16.31 -11.32
CA ASP A 253 -2.12 17.71 -11.01
C ASP A 253 -1.58 17.87 -9.58
N VAL A 254 -2.22 17.23 -8.59
CA VAL A 254 -1.76 17.23 -7.20
C VAL A 254 -0.39 16.57 -7.07
N LEU A 255 -0.19 15.41 -7.70
CA LEU A 255 1.08 14.69 -7.60
C LEU A 255 2.22 15.45 -8.29
N SER A 256 1.98 16.06 -9.45
CA SER A 256 2.99 16.86 -10.15
C SER A 256 3.44 18.04 -9.29
N ASP A 257 2.52 18.75 -8.65
CA ASP A 257 2.87 19.87 -7.78
C ASP A 257 3.58 19.41 -6.50
N LEU A 258 3.15 18.31 -5.89
CA LEU A 258 3.83 17.73 -4.73
C LEU A 258 5.26 17.28 -5.07
N ILE A 259 5.43 16.59 -6.20
CA ILE A 259 6.69 15.95 -6.58
C ILE A 259 7.65 16.95 -7.21
N LEU A 260 7.21 17.70 -8.22
CA LEU A 260 8.09 18.56 -9.03
C LEU A 260 8.31 19.93 -8.39
N ARG A 261 7.31 20.48 -7.68
CA ARG A 261 7.40 21.82 -7.09
C ARG A 261 7.78 21.78 -5.60
N HIS A 262 7.04 21.02 -4.79
CA HIS A 262 7.28 21.02 -3.34
C HIS A 262 8.52 20.22 -2.92
N LYS A 263 8.69 19.00 -3.46
CA LYS A 263 9.87 18.11 -3.32
C LYS A 263 10.20 17.59 -1.91
N ARG A 264 9.95 18.34 -0.83
CA ARG A 264 10.27 17.95 0.55
C ARG A 264 9.17 17.07 1.15
N PHE A 265 9.11 15.83 0.68
CA PHE A 265 8.18 14.84 1.19
C PHE A 265 8.88 13.53 1.54
N VAL A 266 8.26 12.77 2.42
CA VAL A 266 8.60 11.37 2.66
C VAL A 266 7.33 10.55 2.83
N PHE A 267 7.24 9.44 2.11
CA PHE A 267 6.12 8.50 2.24
C PHE A 267 6.62 7.16 2.74
N VAL A 268 5.92 6.57 3.71
CA VAL A 268 6.29 5.29 4.32
C VAL A 268 5.06 4.36 4.35
N PRO A 269 5.08 3.21 3.67
CA PRO A 269 4.02 2.21 3.76
C PRO A 269 4.15 1.37 5.03
N SER A 270 3.03 1.04 5.68
CA SER A 270 3.02 0.18 6.88
C SER A 270 3.18 -1.32 6.60
N ALA A 271 2.89 -1.76 5.36
CA ALA A 271 3.00 -3.16 4.94
C ALA A 271 3.48 -3.24 3.48
N PRO A 272 4.79 -3.05 3.23
CA PRO A 272 5.32 -3.14 1.87
C PRO A 272 5.29 -4.59 1.35
N GLY A 273 4.64 -4.82 0.20
CA GLY A 273 4.69 -6.10 -0.50
C GLY A 273 6.01 -6.37 -1.25
N GLU A 274 6.97 -5.45 -1.19
CA GLU A 274 8.21 -5.49 -1.98
C GLU A 274 9.29 -6.34 -1.30
N ARG A 275 9.11 -7.66 -1.37
CA ARG A 275 10.02 -8.64 -0.75
C ARG A 275 11.49 -8.42 -1.09
N VAL A 276 11.81 -8.04 -2.32
CA VAL A 276 13.19 -7.74 -2.76
C VAL A 276 13.81 -6.59 -1.97
N LEU A 277 13.08 -5.50 -1.77
CA LEU A 277 13.58 -4.35 -1.00
C LEU A 277 13.69 -4.69 0.49
N LEU A 278 12.78 -5.53 1.01
CA LEU A 278 12.86 -6.02 2.39
C LEU A 278 14.08 -6.92 2.61
N THR A 279 14.47 -7.75 1.64
CA THR A 279 15.73 -8.53 1.73
C THR A 279 16.94 -7.61 1.83
N ILE A 280 16.99 -6.52 1.06
CA ILE A 280 18.05 -5.50 1.19
C ILE A 280 17.99 -4.85 2.58
N GLY A 281 16.80 -4.50 3.04
CA GLY A 281 16.57 -3.90 4.36
C GLY A 281 17.03 -4.78 5.53
N ASN A 282 16.77 -6.08 5.46
CA ASN A 282 17.19 -7.04 6.48
C ASN A 282 18.72 -7.16 6.57
N ALA A 283 19.42 -6.86 5.46
CA ALA A 283 20.87 -6.79 5.41
C ALA A 283 21.49 -5.50 5.96
N LEU A 284 20.67 -4.48 6.26
CA LEU A 284 21.11 -3.25 6.89
C LEU A 284 21.45 -3.48 8.37
N ARG A 285 22.46 -2.74 8.84
CA ARG A 285 22.74 -2.58 10.26
C ARG A 285 21.78 -1.56 10.87
N PRO A 286 21.65 -1.52 12.21
CA PRO A 286 20.94 -0.46 12.88
C PRO A 286 21.44 0.92 12.43
N LEU A 287 20.49 1.81 12.19
CA LEU A 287 20.72 3.17 11.73
C LEU A 287 21.37 3.27 10.35
N GLU A 288 21.26 2.24 9.51
CA GLU A 288 21.57 2.35 8.09
C GLU A 288 20.31 2.57 7.26
N PHE A 289 20.47 3.22 6.11
CA PHE A 289 19.50 3.22 5.03
C PHE A 289 20.18 2.98 3.67
N ALA A 290 19.41 2.43 2.74
CA ALA A 290 19.80 2.22 1.36
C ALA A 290 18.89 3.02 0.43
N ILE A 291 19.49 3.61 -0.60
CA ILE A 291 18.75 4.12 -1.76
C ILE A 291 18.99 3.13 -2.90
N VAL A 292 17.91 2.55 -3.42
CA VAL A 292 17.99 1.36 -4.28
C VAL A 292 17.64 1.66 -5.72
N GLU A 293 16.49 2.30 -5.96
CA GLU A 293 15.98 2.54 -7.32
C GLU A 293 15.08 3.78 -7.39
N THR A 294 14.60 4.10 -8.60
CA THR A 294 13.57 5.11 -8.84
C THR A 294 12.19 4.43 -8.89
N SER A 295 11.11 5.22 -8.79
CA SER A 295 9.74 4.70 -8.92
C SER A 295 9.37 4.32 -10.37
N GLU A 296 10.28 4.48 -11.33
CA GLU A 296 10.07 4.10 -12.73
C GLU A 296 9.69 2.63 -12.89
N ARG A 297 10.37 1.74 -12.14
CA ARG A 297 10.11 0.29 -12.18
C ARG A 297 8.67 -0.06 -11.81
N ARG A 298 8.02 0.79 -11.01
CA ARG A 298 6.63 0.60 -10.57
C ARG A 298 5.63 1.38 -11.43
N MET A 299 5.90 2.65 -11.70
CA MET A 299 4.93 3.53 -12.35
C MET A 299 4.73 3.15 -13.82
N TRP A 300 5.79 2.79 -14.54
CA TRP A 300 5.70 2.45 -15.96
C TRP A 300 4.86 1.22 -16.26
N PRO A 301 5.03 0.07 -15.57
CA PRO A 301 4.17 -1.10 -15.80
C PRO A 301 2.69 -0.80 -15.57
N ILE A 302 2.35 -0.04 -14.52
CA ILE A 302 0.95 0.29 -14.19
C ILE A 302 0.27 1.02 -15.35
N ILE A 303 0.94 1.99 -15.98
CA ILE A 303 0.33 2.76 -17.07
C ILE A 303 0.42 2.05 -18.43
N LYS A 304 1.51 1.33 -18.71
CA LYS A 304 1.72 0.64 -19.99
C LYS A 304 0.86 -0.60 -20.15
N GLN A 305 0.66 -1.34 -19.07
CA GLN A 305 -0.16 -2.54 -19.06
C GLN A 305 -1.60 -2.26 -18.58
N GLY A 306 -1.84 -1.04 -18.10
CA GLY A 306 -3.15 -0.59 -17.66
C GLY A 306 -4.16 -0.37 -18.79
N HIS A 307 -5.34 0.13 -18.39
CA HIS A 307 -6.48 0.34 -19.27
C HIS A 307 -6.51 1.72 -19.97
N LEU A 308 -5.53 2.59 -19.71
CA LEU A 308 -5.50 3.95 -20.25
C LEU A 308 -5.28 3.94 -21.76
N ARG A 309 -6.01 4.78 -22.50
CA ARG A 309 -5.93 4.87 -23.97
C ARG A 309 -5.99 6.33 -24.44
N GLY A 310 -5.48 6.60 -25.64
CA GLY A 310 -5.53 7.91 -26.29
C GLY A 310 -4.90 9.02 -25.43
N ARG A 311 -5.60 10.16 -25.31
CA ARG A 311 -5.14 11.33 -24.55
C ARG A 311 -4.80 11.04 -23.08
N HIS A 312 -5.50 10.09 -22.45
CA HIS A 312 -5.29 9.74 -21.04
C HIS A 312 -3.99 8.97 -20.86
N PHE A 313 -3.66 8.09 -21.81
CA PHE A 313 -2.37 7.40 -21.84
C PHE A 313 -1.22 8.37 -22.09
N ALA A 314 -1.35 9.26 -23.09
CA ALA A 314 -0.31 10.24 -23.39
C ALA A 314 0.02 11.14 -22.18
N ARG A 315 -1.00 11.63 -21.47
CA ARG A 315 -0.79 12.41 -20.24
C ARG A 315 -0.19 11.58 -19.11
N ALA A 316 -0.55 10.30 -18.98
CA ALA A 316 0.06 9.42 -17.98
C ALA A 316 1.53 9.13 -18.30
N GLU A 317 1.87 8.96 -19.58
CA GLU A 317 3.25 8.79 -20.06
C GLU A 317 4.10 10.03 -19.78
N GLU A 318 3.59 11.22 -20.10
CA GLU A 318 4.23 12.50 -19.75
C GLU A 318 4.43 12.64 -18.23
N PHE A 319 3.37 12.43 -17.45
CA PHE A 319 3.43 12.47 -15.98
C PHE A 319 4.48 11.50 -15.42
N CYS A 320 4.50 10.25 -15.88
CA CYS A 320 5.47 9.26 -15.44
C CYS A 320 6.89 9.62 -15.87
N GLY A 321 7.08 10.13 -17.08
CA GLY A 321 8.38 10.61 -17.57
C GLY A 321 8.98 11.71 -16.71
N ASP A 322 8.14 12.65 -16.26
CA ASP A 322 8.58 13.78 -15.46
C ASP A 322 8.80 13.43 -13.98
N THR A 323 7.90 12.61 -13.41
CA THR A 323 7.85 12.39 -11.96
C THR A 323 8.54 11.11 -11.49
N ALA A 324 8.45 10.01 -12.22
CA ALA A 324 8.95 8.71 -11.74
C ALA A 324 10.47 8.70 -11.49
N PRO A 325 11.32 9.33 -12.34
CA PRO A 325 12.76 9.44 -12.06
C PRO A 325 13.10 10.32 -10.86
N LYS A 326 12.15 11.15 -10.41
CA LYS A 326 12.32 12.08 -9.27
C LYS A 326 11.94 11.46 -7.94
N ILE A 327 11.22 10.33 -7.93
CA ILE A 327 10.85 9.63 -6.71
C ILE A 327 11.82 8.46 -6.51
N LEU A 328 12.68 8.57 -5.50
CA LEU A 328 13.59 7.51 -5.13
C LEU A 328 12.94 6.57 -4.11
N VAL A 329 13.24 5.30 -4.25
CA VAL A 329 12.82 4.22 -3.37
C VAL A 329 14.02 3.81 -2.52
N GLY A 330 13.84 3.91 -1.21
CA GLY A 330 14.84 3.49 -0.24
C GLY A 330 14.26 2.54 0.80
N VAL A 331 15.15 1.96 1.59
CA VAL A 331 14.83 1.11 2.73
C VAL A 331 15.72 1.49 3.90
N PHE A 332 15.18 1.57 5.11
CA PHE A 332 15.95 1.89 6.30
C PHE A 332 15.70 0.89 7.42
N ARG A 333 16.65 0.82 8.36
CA ARG A 333 16.52 0.02 9.57
C ARG A 333 16.90 0.83 10.80
N THR A 334 16.01 0.91 11.78
CA THR A 334 16.25 1.66 13.01
C THR A 334 16.88 0.84 14.12
N SER A 335 16.52 -0.45 14.24
CA SER A 335 17.12 -1.37 15.22
C SER A 335 17.24 -2.79 14.67
N THR A 336 17.92 -3.67 15.41
CA THR A 336 17.98 -5.10 15.09
C THR A 336 16.65 -5.81 15.26
N ASP A 337 15.79 -5.31 16.16
CA ASP A 337 14.65 -6.06 16.70
C ASP A 337 13.33 -5.73 15.97
N VAL A 338 13.37 -4.83 14.99
CA VAL A 338 12.22 -4.44 14.18
C VAL A 338 12.51 -4.65 12.70
N PRO A 339 11.47 -4.92 11.89
CA PRO A 339 11.64 -5.06 10.45
C PRO A 339 12.09 -3.73 9.82
N PRO A 340 12.86 -3.80 8.70
CA PRO A 340 13.20 -2.63 7.92
C PRO A 340 11.94 -2.02 7.29
N GLN A 341 11.99 -0.72 7.02
CA GLN A 341 10.89 0.03 6.42
C GLN A 341 11.28 0.59 5.07
N ILE A 342 10.36 0.53 4.11
CA ILE A 342 10.52 1.18 2.80
C ILE A 342 10.14 2.66 2.94
N PHE A 343 10.78 3.53 2.16
CA PHE A 343 10.35 4.91 2.04
C PHE A 343 10.49 5.41 0.61
N TYR A 344 9.71 6.43 0.29
CA TYR A 344 9.76 7.15 -0.98
C TYR A 344 10.01 8.63 -0.72
N ALA A 345 10.94 9.22 -1.43
CA ALA A 345 11.25 10.64 -1.30
C ALA A 345 11.78 11.23 -2.61
N HIS A 346 11.76 12.56 -2.71
CA HIS A 346 12.29 13.23 -3.89
C HIS A 346 13.82 13.08 -3.99
N ALA A 347 14.34 12.93 -5.20
CA ALA A 347 15.76 12.73 -5.47
C ALA A 347 16.67 13.82 -4.87
N ASP A 348 16.22 15.07 -4.92
CA ASP A 348 16.97 16.23 -4.36
C ASP A 348 17.07 16.20 -2.82
N HIS A 349 16.17 15.51 -2.12
CA HIS A 349 16.05 15.56 -0.65
C HIS A 349 16.04 14.18 0.02
N VAL A 350 16.39 13.11 -0.71
CA VAL A 350 16.20 11.73 -0.27
C VAL A 350 16.95 11.39 1.03
N HIS A 351 18.17 11.92 1.22
CA HIS A 351 18.95 11.66 2.43
C HIS A 351 18.37 12.38 3.65
N GLU A 352 17.86 13.60 3.46
CA GLU A 352 17.20 14.38 4.51
C GLU A 352 15.85 13.72 4.87
N ALA A 353 15.11 13.26 3.86
CA ALA A 353 13.86 12.52 4.04
C ALA A 353 14.08 11.21 4.82
N ALA A 354 15.16 10.49 4.53
CA ALA A 354 15.55 9.29 5.27
C ALA A 354 15.81 9.62 6.74
N LEU A 355 16.54 10.71 7.03
CA LEU A 355 16.76 11.18 8.40
C LEU A 355 15.45 11.53 9.09
N VAL A 356 14.53 12.23 8.43
CA VAL A 356 13.20 12.58 8.97
C VAL A 356 12.40 11.32 9.32
N ALA A 357 12.29 10.37 8.39
CA ALA A 357 11.58 9.12 8.63
C ALA A 357 12.22 8.29 9.75
N MET A 358 13.55 8.10 9.72
CA MET A 358 14.26 7.33 10.75
C MET A 358 14.19 7.99 12.13
N ALA A 359 14.33 9.32 12.20
CA ALA A 359 14.26 10.09 13.44
C ALA A 359 12.88 10.02 14.10
N ASP A 360 11.83 9.93 13.30
CA ASP A 360 10.46 9.73 13.76
C ASP A 360 10.23 8.26 14.17
N SER A 361 10.72 7.32 13.35
CA SER A 361 10.59 5.88 13.57
C SER A 361 11.25 5.37 14.86
N VAL A 362 12.37 5.96 15.28
CA VAL A 362 13.05 5.55 16.53
C VAL A 362 12.23 5.88 17.78
N LEU A 363 11.21 6.74 17.69
CA LEU A 363 10.28 7.00 18.79
C LEU A 363 9.36 5.80 19.07
N GLN A 364 9.24 4.88 18.11
CA GLN A 364 8.51 3.61 18.25
C GLN A 364 9.48 2.42 18.18
N SER A 365 10.22 2.18 19.26
CA SER A 365 11.24 1.11 19.34
C SER A 365 10.74 -0.30 18.99
N HIS A 366 9.43 -0.55 19.12
CA HIS A 366 8.80 -1.85 18.87
C HIS A 366 8.30 -2.04 17.43
N ARG A 367 8.24 -0.97 16.61
CA ARG A 367 7.81 -1.06 15.18
C ARG A 367 8.87 -0.58 14.20
N GLY A 368 9.68 0.41 14.58
CA GLY A 368 10.57 1.10 13.64
C GLY A 368 9.82 1.87 12.55
N PHE A 369 8.54 2.17 12.75
CA PHE A 369 7.65 2.89 11.83
C PHE A 369 7.44 4.34 12.32
N PRO A 370 7.22 5.33 11.43
CA PRO A 370 7.03 6.71 11.84
C PRO A 370 5.82 6.89 12.78
N MET A 371 6.10 7.36 14.00
CA MET A 371 5.09 7.68 15.01
C MET A 371 4.09 8.72 14.51
N LEU A 372 4.51 9.71 13.72
CA LEU A 372 3.66 10.79 13.29
C LEU A 372 2.58 10.30 12.30
N ILE A 373 2.89 9.28 11.48
CA ILE A 373 1.90 8.61 10.63
C ILE A 373 0.89 7.83 11.47
N ASP A 374 1.35 7.07 12.47
CA ASP A 374 0.46 6.35 13.40
C ASP A 374 -0.43 7.29 14.21
N LEU A 375 0.08 8.47 14.57
CA LEU A 375 -0.69 9.52 15.23
C LEU A 375 -1.78 10.05 14.29
N ALA A 376 -1.42 10.35 13.03
CA ALA A 376 -2.40 10.78 12.02
C ALA A 376 -3.50 9.73 11.83
N HIS A 377 -3.10 8.46 11.75
CA HIS A 377 -4.02 7.32 11.63
C HIS A 377 -4.97 7.25 12.81
N SER A 378 -4.43 7.28 14.04
CA SER A 378 -5.20 7.15 15.27
C SER A 378 -6.20 8.31 15.45
N VAL A 379 -5.78 9.54 15.13
CA VAL A 379 -6.64 10.73 15.14
C VAL A 379 -7.72 10.61 14.07
N CYS A 380 -7.37 10.16 12.86
CA CYS A 380 -8.33 10.00 11.76
C CYS A 380 -9.35 8.90 12.05
N ALA A 381 -8.91 7.74 12.54
CA ALA A 381 -9.76 6.60 12.87
C ALA A 381 -10.69 6.91 14.06
N SER A 382 -10.21 7.59 15.10
CA SER A 382 -11.06 7.99 16.23
C SER A 382 -12.11 9.04 15.83
N THR A 383 -11.76 9.98 14.96
CA THR A 383 -12.67 11.09 14.56
C THR A 383 -13.65 10.67 13.47
N PHE A 384 -13.20 9.90 12.49
CA PHE A 384 -13.94 9.61 11.25
C PHE A 384 -14.12 8.12 10.95
N GLY A 385 -13.64 7.24 11.82
CA GLY A 385 -13.78 5.79 11.66
C GLY A 385 -15.21 5.29 11.82
N ALA A 386 -15.37 3.98 11.66
CA ALA A 386 -16.68 3.31 11.62
C ALA A 386 -17.52 3.59 12.87
N ASP A 387 -16.95 3.55 14.07
CA ASP A 387 -17.71 3.71 15.32
C ASP A 387 -18.33 5.12 15.46
N ALA A 388 -17.52 6.17 15.27
CA ALA A 388 -18.00 7.55 15.32
C ALA A 388 -19.02 7.85 14.20
N PHE A 389 -18.77 7.28 13.01
CA PHE A 389 -19.65 7.42 11.87
C PHE A 389 -21.00 6.72 12.09
N ASN A 390 -21.00 5.46 12.51
CA ASN A 390 -22.19 4.67 12.74
C ASN A 390 -23.03 5.27 13.87
N SER A 391 -22.39 5.75 14.95
CA SER A 391 -23.09 6.49 16.02
C SER A 391 -23.86 7.71 15.48
N THR A 392 -23.25 8.46 14.57
CA THR A 392 -23.90 9.63 13.93
C THR A 392 -25.08 9.20 13.05
N VAL A 393 -24.92 8.12 12.27
CA VAL A 393 -25.98 7.59 11.40
C VAL A 393 -27.14 7.02 12.23
N GLN A 394 -26.85 6.32 13.32
CA GLN A 394 -27.84 5.79 14.25
C GLN A 394 -28.66 6.91 14.90
N SER A 395 -28.00 7.99 15.34
CA SER A 395 -28.69 9.18 15.85
C SER A 395 -29.68 9.76 14.83
N ALA A 396 -29.28 9.82 13.55
CA ALA A 396 -30.16 10.28 12.47
C ALA A 396 -31.36 9.32 12.25
N TYR A 397 -31.16 8.00 12.30
CA TYR A 397 -32.27 7.05 12.23
C TYR A 397 -33.21 7.12 13.44
N ALA A 398 -32.66 7.36 14.64
CA ALA A 398 -33.47 7.54 15.84
C ALA A 398 -34.35 8.79 15.75
N GLN A 399 -33.81 9.91 15.27
CA GLN A 399 -34.58 11.13 14.99
C GLN A 399 -35.67 10.91 13.93
N ALA A 400 -35.41 10.04 12.95
CA ALA A 400 -36.38 9.65 11.92
C ALA A 400 -37.38 8.54 12.37
N GLY A 401 -37.37 8.15 13.65
CA GLY A 401 -38.29 7.14 14.20
C GLY A 401 -38.01 5.70 13.80
N SER A 402 -36.80 5.38 13.30
CA SER A 402 -36.40 4.05 12.81
C SER A 402 -35.11 3.54 13.48
N ALA A 403 -34.95 3.79 14.78
CA ALA A 403 -33.69 3.60 15.53
C ALA A 403 -33.03 2.22 15.38
N LEU A 404 -33.83 1.14 15.32
CA LEU A 404 -33.31 -0.24 15.33
C LEU A 404 -33.34 -0.93 13.96
N ARG A 405 -34.07 -0.37 12.99
CA ARG A 405 -34.43 -1.08 11.74
C ARG A 405 -33.24 -1.32 10.81
N TYR A 406 -32.19 -0.52 10.93
CA TYR A 406 -31.07 -0.47 10.00
C TYR A 406 -29.71 -0.70 10.67
N LEU A 407 -29.71 -1.30 11.87
CA LEU A 407 -28.50 -1.70 12.58
C LEU A 407 -27.90 -2.96 11.95
N GLY A 408 -26.57 -2.99 11.86
CA GLY A 408 -25.83 -4.18 11.45
C GLY A 408 -25.79 -5.25 12.55
N GLU A 409 -25.63 -6.51 12.15
CA GLU A 409 -25.58 -7.65 13.06
C GLU A 409 -24.50 -7.49 14.15
N ARG A 410 -23.29 -7.05 13.76
CA ARG A 410 -22.18 -6.74 14.69
C ARG A 410 -22.47 -5.58 15.63
N GLU A 411 -23.35 -4.66 15.25
CA GLU A 411 -23.75 -3.51 16.08
C GLU A 411 -24.79 -3.90 17.14
N THR A 412 -25.42 -5.06 16.97
CA THR A 412 -26.40 -5.63 17.92
C THR A 412 -25.81 -6.68 18.85
N ARG A 413 -24.54 -7.05 18.66
CA ARG A 413 -23.82 -7.98 19.55
C ARG A 413 -23.20 -7.18 20.70
N HIS A 414 -23.73 -7.40 21.90
CA HIS A 414 -23.10 -6.99 23.16
C HIS A 414 -22.09 -8.01 23.63
#